data_AF-A0A9D1PYB1-F1
#
_entry.id   AF-A0A9D1PYB1-F1
#
_cell.length_a   1.000
_cell.length_b   1.000
_cell.length_c   1.000
_cell.angle_alpha   90.00
_cell.angle_beta   90.00
_cell.angle_gamma   90.00
#
_symmetry.space_group_name_H-M   'P 1'
#
loop_
_entity.id
_entity.type
_entity.pdbx_description
1 polymer ?
#
loop_
_entity_poly.entity_id
_entity_poly.type
_entity_poly.pdbx_seq_one_letter_code
_entity_poly.pdbx_strand_id
1 'polypeptide(L)'
;MILPPQNSITQAWTRITQLFCHAFRMYTPLGQRLKELRTERNLTQRRLASDLNIRTVTYLRYEKSQREPPISLLVTIAHYYGITVDNLLGLE
;
A
#
# COMPACT_ATOMS: atom_id res chain seq x y z
N MET A 1 -2.21 -2.24 35.89
CA MET A 1 -2.51 -1.50 34.64
C MET A 1 -3.70 -0.59 34.95
N ILE A 2 -3.47 0.70 35.18
CA ILE A 2 -4.52 1.65 35.60
C ILE A 2 -5.24 2.14 34.34
N LEU A 3 -6.56 1.97 34.27
CA LEU A 3 -7.36 2.48 33.15
C LEU A 3 -7.46 4.02 33.25
N PRO A 4 -7.33 4.75 32.13
CA PRO A 4 -7.41 6.19 32.14
C PRO A 4 -8.83 6.68 32.52
N PRO A 5 -8.96 7.89 33.12
CA PRO A 5 -10.23 8.41 33.58
C PRO A 5 -11.19 8.72 32.43
N GLN A 6 -12.44 8.27 32.59
CA GLN A 6 -13.54 8.45 31.64
C GLN A 6 -14.22 9.80 31.90
N ASN A 7 -13.81 10.85 31.19
CA ASN A 7 -14.48 12.15 31.16
C ASN A 7 -14.99 12.46 29.74
N SER A 8 -15.86 13.46 29.60
CA SER A 8 -16.52 13.81 28.32
C SER A 8 -15.53 14.14 27.20
N ILE A 9 -14.37 14.69 27.55
CA ILE A 9 -13.28 15.00 26.61
C ILE A 9 -12.57 13.71 26.18
N THR A 10 -12.19 12.81 27.11
CA THR A 10 -11.56 11.53 26.78
C THR A 10 -12.50 10.62 25.98
N GLN A 11 -13.80 10.64 26.24
CA GLN A 11 -14.79 9.93 25.42
C GLN A 11 -14.96 10.54 24.02
N ALA A 12 -14.90 11.87 23.88
CA ALA A 12 -14.94 12.55 22.59
C ALA A 12 -13.68 12.27 21.74
N TRP A 13 -12.49 12.33 22.34
CA TRP A 13 -11.24 11.92 21.69
C TRP A 13 -11.26 10.44 21.32
N THR A 14 -11.83 9.57 22.16
CA THR A 14 -11.95 8.13 21.84
C THR A 14 -12.83 7.90 20.60
N ARG A 15 -13.91 8.67 20.42
CA ARG A 15 -14.76 8.60 19.20
C ARG A 15 -14.05 9.15 17.97
N ILE A 16 -13.26 10.22 18.09
CA ILE A 16 -12.43 10.75 16.99
C ILE A 16 -11.35 9.74 16.62
N THR A 17 -10.67 9.14 17.59
CA THR A 17 -9.66 8.11 17.35
C THR A 17 -10.29 6.81 16.83
N GLN A 18 -11.50 6.44 17.26
CA GLN A 18 -12.23 5.30 16.66
C GLN A 18 -12.62 5.58 15.21
N LEU A 19 -13.04 6.80 14.88
CA LEU A 19 -13.33 7.21 13.50
C LEU A 19 -12.05 7.27 12.65
N PHE A 20 -10.95 7.79 13.19
CA PHE A 20 -9.64 7.79 12.52
C PHE A 20 -9.09 6.37 12.34
N CYS A 21 -9.19 5.50 13.35
CA CYS A 21 -8.80 4.09 13.24
C CYS A 21 -9.68 3.32 12.26
N HIS A 22 -10.98 3.64 12.16
CA HIS A 22 -11.87 2.95 11.24
C HIS A 22 -11.69 3.42 9.79
N ALA A 23 -11.42 4.71 9.56
CA ALA A 23 -11.07 5.26 8.25
C ALA A 23 -9.67 4.83 7.78
N PHE A 24 -8.69 4.74 8.69
CA PHE A 24 -7.34 4.24 8.39
C PHE A 24 -7.32 2.72 8.12
N ARG A 25 -8.38 2.00 8.52
CA ARG A 25 -8.54 0.55 8.29
C ARG A 25 -8.72 0.16 6.82
N MET A 26 -8.89 1.12 5.91
CA MET A 26 -9.02 0.89 4.46
C MET A 26 -7.72 1.15 3.68
N TYR A 27 -6.64 1.57 4.33
CA TYR A 27 -5.36 1.81 3.65
C TYR A 27 -4.65 0.48 3.34
N THR A 28 -4.55 0.14 2.05
CA THR A 28 -3.75 -0.98 1.57
C THR A 28 -2.32 -0.50 1.31
N PRO A 29 -1.29 -1.07 1.98
CA PRO A 29 0.09 -0.69 1.72
C PRO A 29 0.48 -0.96 0.25
N LEU A 30 1.24 -0.04 -0.36
CA LEU A 30 1.67 -0.15 -1.75
C LEU A 30 2.32 -1.51 -2.09
N GLY A 31 3.18 -2.03 -1.22
CA GLY A 31 3.82 -3.34 -1.42
C GLY A 31 2.81 -4.50 -1.53
N GLN A 32 1.72 -4.43 -0.75
CA GLN A 32 0.62 -5.39 -0.86
C GLN A 32 -0.15 -5.22 -2.17
N ARG A 33 -0.46 -3.98 -2.56
CA ARG A 33 -1.16 -3.68 -3.82
C ARG A 33 -0.37 -4.15 -5.05
N LEU A 34 0.94 -3.96 -5.07
CA LEU A 34 1.83 -4.48 -6.12
C LEU A 34 1.79 -6.00 -6.21
N LYS A 35 1.76 -6.67 -5.06
CA LYS A 35 1.66 -8.13 -5.00
C LYS A 35 0.33 -8.62 -5.56
N GLU A 36 -0.77 -7.97 -5.20
CA GLU A 36 -2.12 -8.28 -5.69
C GLU A 36 -2.20 -8.19 -7.22
N LEU A 37 -1.84 -7.04 -7.79
CA LEU A 37 -1.80 -6.81 -9.25
C LEU A 37 -0.93 -7.83 -9.98
N ARG A 38 0.21 -8.21 -9.40
CA ARG A 38 1.08 -9.26 -9.96
C ARG A 38 0.39 -10.62 -9.93
N THR A 39 -0.24 -10.99 -8.82
CA THR A 39 -0.90 -12.30 -8.67
C THR A 39 -2.15 -12.43 -9.52
N GLU A 40 -2.93 -11.35 -9.69
CA GLU A 40 -4.10 -11.32 -10.57
C GLU A 40 -3.74 -11.65 -12.03
N ARG A 41 -2.54 -11.24 -12.48
CA ARG A 41 -2.01 -11.58 -13.79
C ARG A 41 -1.20 -12.88 -13.83
N ASN A 42 -1.17 -13.66 -12.74
CA ASN A 42 -0.39 -14.91 -12.62
C ASN A 42 1.11 -14.74 -12.92
N LEU A 43 1.68 -13.58 -12.62
CA LEU A 43 3.08 -13.28 -12.90
C LEU A 43 3.99 -13.68 -11.74
N THR A 44 5.17 -14.21 -12.05
CA THR A 44 6.24 -14.37 -11.06
C THR A 44 6.94 -13.03 -10.82
N GLN A 45 7.54 -12.84 -9.64
CA GLN A 45 8.34 -11.63 -9.35
C GLN A 45 9.49 -11.45 -10.35
N ARG A 46 10.11 -12.56 -10.80
CA ARG A 46 11.17 -12.53 -11.82
C ARG A 46 10.63 -12.02 -13.15
N ARG A 47 9.47 -12.52 -13.59
CA ARG A 47 8.87 -12.10 -14.86
C ARG A 47 8.52 -10.63 -14.85
N LEU A 48 7.80 -10.16 -13.84
CA LEU A 48 7.42 -8.75 -13.74
C LEU A 48 8.64 -7.83 -13.63
N ALA A 49 9.65 -8.21 -12.84
CA ALA A 49 10.89 -7.45 -12.77
C ALA A 49 11.61 -7.36 -14.12
N SER A 50 11.59 -8.44 -14.91
CA SER A 50 12.13 -8.44 -16.28
C SER A 50 11.34 -7.51 -17.20
N ASP A 51 10.01 -7.55 -17.14
CA ASP A 51 9.14 -6.71 -17.96
C ASP A 51 9.31 -5.22 -17.62
N LEU A 52 9.54 -4.89 -16.35
CA LEU A 52 9.81 -3.54 -15.85
C LEU A 52 11.30 -3.12 -15.98
N ASN A 53 12.15 -3.98 -16.52
CA ASN A 53 13.61 -3.78 -16.65
C ASN A 53 14.32 -3.41 -15.32
N ILE A 54 13.95 -4.09 -14.23
CA ILE A 54 14.56 -3.94 -12.91
C ILE A 54 15.04 -5.29 -12.36
N ARG A 55 15.92 -5.26 -11.35
CA ARG A 55 16.36 -6.48 -10.68
C ARG A 55 15.22 -7.10 -9.89
N THR A 56 15.09 -8.43 -9.92
CA THR A 56 14.06 -9.17 -9.18
C THR A 56 14.10 -8.89 -7.68
N VAL A 57 15.29 -8.79 -7.08
CA VAL A 57 15.47 -8.46 -5.66
C VAL A 57 14.96 -7.04 -5.35
N THR A 58 15.10 -6.10 -6.28
CA THR A 58 14.58 -4.73 -6.12
C THR A 58 13.06 -4.76 -6.06
N TYR A 59 12.42 -5.47 -7.00
CA TYR A 59 10.97 -5.62 -7.01
C TYR A 59 10.44 -6.35 -5.74
N LEU A 60 11.11 -7.43 -5.32
CA LEU A 60 10.81 -8.13 -4.07
C LEU A 60 10.82 -7.20 -2.84
N ARG A 61 11.78 -6.26 -2.77
CA ARG A 61 11.88 -5.30 -1.66
C ARG A 61 10.70 -4.32 -1.66
N TYR A 62 10.16 -3.96 -2.82
CA TYR A 62 8.94 -3.15 -2.92
C TYR A 62 7.72 -3.92 -2.40
N GLU A 63 7.54 -5.19 -2.81
CA GLU A 63 6.42 -6.01 -2.30
C GLU A 63 6.48 -6.25 -0.78
N LYS A 64 7.69 -6.24 -0.21
CA LYS A 64 7.91 -6.37 1.25
C LYS A 64 7.88 -5.03 1.99
N SER A 65 7.62 -3.92 1.31
CA SER A 65 7.70 -2.56 1.88
C SER A 65 9.04 -2.25 2.57
N GLN A 66 10.13 -2.89 2.12
CA GLN A 66 11.48 -2.65 2.62
C GLN A 66 12.16 -1.47 1.91
N ARG A 67 11.60 -1.06 0.78
CA ARG A 67 12.07 0.07 -0.02
C ARG A 67 10.85 0.70 -0.70
N GLU A 68 10.91 2.01 -0.89
CA GLU A 68 9.94 2.73 -1.71
C GLU A 68 10.39 2.73 -3.19
N PRO A 69 9.48 2.43 -4.13
CA PRO A 69 9.76 2.60 -5.55
C PRO A 69 9.87 4.09 -5.91
N PRO A 70 10.77 4.48 -6.82
CA PRO A 70 10.81 5.86 -7.31
C PRO A 70 9.53 6.18 -8.10
N ILE A 71 9.17 7.47 -8.16
CA ILE A 71 7.97 7.95 -8.87
C ILE A 71 7.97 7.49 -10.33
N SER A 72 9.12 7.51 -11.00
CA SER A 72 9.25 7.05 -12.38
C SER A 72 8.83 5.58 -12.55
N LEU A 73 9.14 4.72 -11.58
CA LEU A 73 8.74 3.32 -11.61
C LEU A 73 7.23 3.15 -11.35
N LEU A 74 6.64 3.98 -10.48
CA LEU A 74 5.19 3.96 -10.25
C LEU A 74 4.42 4.26 -11.54
N VAL A 75 4.87 5.26 -12.30
CA VAL A 75 4.31 5.61 -13.61
C VAL A 75 4.45 4.43 -14.59
N THR A 76 5.63 3.81 -14.66
CA THR A 76 5.84 2.62 -15.52
C THR A 76 4.93 1.46 -15.13
N ILE A 77 4.74 1.20 -13.84
CA ILE A 77 3.85 0.16 -13.33
C ILE A 77 2.39 0.48 -13.70
N ALA A 78 1.95 1.71 -13.48
CA ALA A 78 0.61 2.17 -13.86
C ALA A 78 0.34 1.94 -15.35
N HIS A 79 1.28 2.32 -16.23
CA HIS A 79 1.20 2.04 -17.66
C HIS A 79 1.21 0.54 -18.00
N TYR A 80 2.04 -0.26 -17.34
CA TYR A 80 2.09 -1.72 -17.54
C TYR A 80 0.75 -2.38 -17.21
N TYR A 81 0.08 -1.91 -16.16
CA TYR A 81 -1.22 -2.44 -15.75
C TYR A 81 -2.41 -1.77 -16.48
N GLY A 82 -2.20 -0.63 -17.13
CA GLY A 82 -3.27 0.14 -17.78
C GLY A 82 -4.19 0.84 -16.77
N ILE A 83 -3.65 1.24 -15.62
CA ILE A 83 -4.37 1.91 -14.52
C ILE A 83 -3.78 3.30 -14.25
N THR A 84 -4.48 4.12 -13.47
CA THR A 84 -3.96 5.41 -12.95
C THR A 84 -2.99 5.16 -11.80
N VAL A 85 -2.11 6.13 -11.53
CA VAL A 85 -1.24 6.08 -10.34
C VAL A 85 -2.08 6.18 -9.06
N ASP A 86 -3.18 6.92 -9.09
CA ASP A 86 -4.12 7.04 -7.99
C ASP A 86 -4.74 5.68 -7.63
N ASN A 87 -5.16 4.88 -8.64
CA ASN A 87 -5.62 3.51 -8.42
C ASN A 87 -4.50 2.58 -7.90
N LEU A 88 -3.27 2.75 -8.38
CA LEU A 88 -2.11 2.01 -7.88
C LEU A 88 -1.83 2.30 -6.39
N LEU A 89 -2.08 3.54 -5.96
CA LEU A 89 -1.87 4.00 -4.58
C LEU A 89 -3.11 3.82 -3.68
N GLY A 90 -4.25 3.39 -4.24
CA GLY A 90 -5.50 3.20 -3.49
C GLY A 90 -6.18 4.51 -3.09
N LEU A 91 -6.05 5.55 -3.92
CA LEU A 91 -6.66 6.88 -3.71
C LEU A 91 -8.03 7.04 -4.41
N GLU A 92 -8.39 6.11 -5.29
CA GLU A 92 -9.66 6.04 -6.04
C GLU A 92 -10.52 4.84 -5.63
#